data_AF-A0A945DTG5-F1
#
_entry.id   AF-A0A945DTG5-F1
#
_cell.length_a   1.000
_cell.length_b   1.000
_cell.length_c   1.000
_cell.angle_alpha   90.00
_cell.angle_beta   90.00
_cell.angle_gamma   90.00
#
_symmetry.space_group_name_H-M   'P 1'
#
loop_
_entity.id
_entity.type
_entity.pdbx_description
1 polymer ?
#
loop_
_entity_poly.entity_id
_entity_poly.type
_entity_poly.pdbx_seq_one_letter_code
_entity_poly.pdbx_strand_id
1 'polypeptide(L)'
;MFKKFESTLTNAVLTGQFTIVGKETPPSRESYTILSVKKMSQGDLWVFTARIKYGKRDVTLPLPIPVKWVGDTPVISLDKLTLPGLGTFSAHVVIDGKKYAGTWSHGKVGGHMFGTIAPAKPKSE
;
A
#
# COMPACT_ATOMS: atom_id res chain seq x y z
N MET A 1 -2.91 0.29 19.12
CA MET A 1 -2.22 0.31 17.81
C MET A 1 -2.98 -0.38 16.66
N PHE A 2 -3.35 -1.66 16.75
CA PHE A 2 -3.98 -2.42 15.64
C PHE A 2 -5.30 -1.84 15.11
N LYS A 3 -6.27 -1.55 15.99
CA LYS A 3 -7.55 -0.94 15.60
C LYS A 3 -7.38 0.42 14.90
N LYS A 4 -6.40 1.22 15.34
CA LYS A 4 -6.09 2.52 14.72
C LYS A 4 -5.58 2.34 13.30
N PHE A 5 -4.66 1.40 13.09
CA PHE A 5 -4.15 1.06 11.75
C PHE A 5 -5.24 0.55 10.82
N GLU A 6 -6.04 -0.41 11.29
CA GLU A 6 -7.21 -0.94 10.57
C GLU A 6 -8.19 0.17 10.17
N SER A 7 -8.56 1.04 11.11
CA SER A 7 -9.47 2.16 10.86
C SER A 7 -8.87 3.25 9.96
N THR A 8 -7.55 3.45 9.99
CA THR A 8 -6.87 4.46 9.16
C THR A 8 -6.88 4.06 7.68
N LEU A 9 -6.78 2.75 7.41
CA LEU A 9 -6.63 2.22 6.06
C LEU A 9 -7.91 1.60 5.49
N THR A 10 -8.89 1.24 6.33
CA THR A 10 -10.21 0.79 5.85
C THR A 10 -10.97 1.93 5.22
N ASN A 11 -11.56 1.70 4.04
CA ASN A 11 -12.22 2.73 3.22
C ASN A 11 -11.34 3.97 3.05
N ALA A 12 -10.08 3.80 2.70
CA ALA A 12 -9.12 4.88 2.52
C ALA A 12 -8.62 4.97 1.08
N VAL A 13 -8.31 6.18 0.64
CA VAL A 13 -7.58 6.47 -0.58
C VAL A 13 -6.19 6.97 -0.20
N LEU A 14 -5.19 6.27 -0.73
CA LEU A 14 -3.79 6.69 -0.69
C LEU A 14 -3.55 7.50 -1.97
N THR A 15 -3.00 8.70 -1.80
CA THR A 15 -2.64 9.58 -2.91
C THR A 15 -1.24 10.11 -2.67
N GLY A 16 -0.38 9.93 -3.65
CA GLY A 16 1.03 10.24 -3.52
C GLY A 16 1.77 10.14 -4.83
N GLN A 17 3.06 9.89 -4.72
CA GLN A 17 3.98 9.87 -5.84
C GLN A 17 5.15 8.94 -5.57
N PHE A 18 5.79 8.48 -6.64
CA PHE A 18 6.94 7.60 -6.57
C PHE A 18 8.05 8.01 -7.55
N THR A 19 9.28 7.65 -7.20
CA THR A 19 10.47 7.82 -8.04
C THR A 19 10.92 6.47 -8.59
N ILE A 20 11.86 6.49 -9.54
CA ILE A 20 12.59 5.31 -10.01
C ILE A 20 14.08 5.61 -9.79
N VAL A 21 14.78 4.75 -9.04
CA VAL A 21 16.23 4.89 -8.83
C VAL A 21 16.94 4.86 -10.18
N GLY A 22 17.88 5.79 -10.38
CA GLY A 22 18.62 5.92 -11.64
C GLY A 22 17.87 6.64 -12.76
N LYS A 23 16.68 7.19 -12.49
CA LYS A 23 15.99 8.11 -13.41
C LYS A 23 15.85 9.50 -12.80
N GLU A 24 16.38 10.50 -13.49
CA GLU A 24 16.27 11.92 -13.12
C GLU A 24 15.00 12.54 -13.73
N THR A 25 13.85 12.01 -13.37
CA THR A 25 12.54 12.53 -13.80
C THR A 25 11.72 12.95 -12.58
N PRO A 26 10.81 13.93 -12.71
CA PRO A 26 9.88 14.25 -11.64
C PRO A 26 9.12 13.00 -11.13
N PRO A 27 8.77 12.93 -9.83
CA PRO A 27 7.99 11.82 -9.29
C PRO A 27 6.68 11.60 -10.06
N SER A 28 6.36 10.34 -10.32
CA SER A 28 5.11 9.94 -10.97
C SER A 28 4.00 9.84 -9.93
N ARG A 29 2.82 10.38 -10.24
CA ARG A 29 1.66 10.28 -9.33
C ARG A 29 1.11 8.85 -9.29
N GLU A 30 0.63 8.46 -8.12
CA GLU A 30 -0.06 7.20 -7.90
C GLU A 30 -1.31 7.40 -7.04
N SER A 31 -2.22 6.43 -7.08
CA SER A 31 -3.30 6.33 -6.11
C SER A 31 -3.77 4.90 -5.93
N TYR A 32 -4.01 4.51 -4.68
CA TYR A 32 -4.59 3.22 -4.32
C TYR A 32 -5.85 3.42 -3.48
N THR A 33 -6.87 2.61 -3.72
CA THR A 33 -8.05 2.55 -2.85
C THR A 33 -8.00 1.27 -2.02
N ILE A 34 -7.96 1.41 -0.70
CA ILE A 34 -8.05 0.29 0.23
C ILE A 34 -9.49 0.23 0.74
N LEU A 35 -10.16 -0.89 0.45
CA LEU A 35 -11.54 -1.14 0.87
C LEU A 35 -11.57 -1.63 2.31
N SER A 36 -10.67 -2.55 2.68
CA SER A 36 -10.60 -3.06 4.06
C SER A 36 -9.20 -3.54 4.40
N VAL A 37 -8.84 -3.42 5.68
CA VAL A 37 -7.62 -4.01 6.26
C VAL A 37 -8.01 -4.83 7.47
N LYS A 38 -7.77 -6.15 7.46
CA LYS A 38 -8.12 -7.02 8.60
C LYS A 38 -6.91 -7.82 9.06
N LYS A 39 -6.68 -7.86 10.38
CA LYS A 39 -5.61 -8.69 10.96
C LYS A 39 -5.99 -10.16 10.83
N MET A 40 -5.06 -11.01 10.42
CA MET A 40 -5.26 -12.46 10.46
C MET A 40 -5.09 -12.99 11.90
N SER A 41 -5.68 -14.16 12.17
CA SER A 41 -5.68 -14.78 13.50
C SER A 41 -4.27 -15.17 13.98
N GLN A 42 -3.34 -15.43 13.08
CA GLN A 42 -1.97 -15.83 13.41
C GLN A 42 -0.93 -14.93 12.72
N GLY A 43 0.09 -14.55 13.47
CA GLY A 43 1.27 -13.85 12.97
C GLY A 43 1.09 -12.34 12.73
N ASP A 44 1.90 -11.83 11.81
CA ASP A 44 1.98 -10.43 11.41
C ASP A 44 1.25 -10.15 10.08
N LEU A 45 0.50 -11.12 9.56
CA LEU A 45 -0.25 -10.98 8.32
C LEU A 45 -1.56 -10.19 8.51
N TRP A 46 -1.81 -9.33 7.54
CA TRP A 46 -3.04 -8.56 7.40
C TRP A 46 -3.58 -8.73 5.98
N VAL A 47 -4.89 -8.89 5.84
CA VAL A 47 -5.54 -8.95 4.54
C VAL A 47 -5.97 -7.55 4.14
N PHE A 48 -5.33 -7.02 3.11
CA PHE A 48 -5.68 -5.77 2.44
C PHE A 48 -6.55 -6.08 1.24
N THR A 49 -7.81 -5.68 1.28
CA THR A 49 -8.66 -5.70 0.08
C THR A 49 -8.48 -4.36 -0.63
N ALA A 50 -7.72 -4.36 -1.73
CA ALA A 50 -7.38 -3.15 -2.45
C ALA A 50 -7.95 -3.17 -3.87
N ARG A 51 -8.42 -2.01 -4.34
CA ARG A 51 -8.76 -1.75 -5.73
C ARG A 51 -7.56 -1.07 -6.39
N ILE A 52 -7.00 -1.71 -7.41
CA ILE A 52 -5.82 -1.25 -8.13
C ILE A 52 -6.24 -0.88 -9.54
N LYS A 53 -5.96 0.37 -9.94
CA LYS A 53 -6.15 0.85 -11.31
C LYS A 53 -4.81 1.02 -11.99
N TYR A 54 -4.57 0.29 -13.07
CA TYR A 54 -3.37 0.41 -13.88
C TYR A 54 -3.68 0.18 -15.36
N GLY A 55 -3.38 1.18 -16.20
CA GLY A 55 -3.76 1.15 -17.62
C GLY A 55 -5.26 0.97 -17.79
N LYS A 56 -5.68 -0.08 -18.50
CA LYS A 56 -7.09 -0.47 -18.70
C LYS A 56 -7.63 -1.42 -17.63
N ARG A 57 -6.82 -1.84 -16.66
CA ARG A 57 -7.20 -2.82 -15.63
C ARG A 57 -7.69 -2.09 -14.37
N ASP A 58 -8.82 -2.54 -13.87
CA ASP A 58 -9.43 -2.09 -12.62
C ASP A 58 -9.85 -3.34 -11.85
N VAL A 59 -8.98 -3.79 -10.93
CA VAL A 59 -9.14 -5.07 -10.24
C VAL A 59 -9.20 -4.85 -8.74
N THR A 60 -10.05 -5.61 -8.06
CA THR A 60 -10.11 -5.67 -6.60
C THR A 60 -9.55 -7.01 -6.15
N LEU A 61 -8.50 -6.99 -5.32
CA LEU A 61 -7.78 -8.19 -4.90
C LEU A 61 -7.56 -8.19 -3.38
N PRO A 62 -7.72 -9.34 -2.70
CA PRO A 62 -7.24 -9.52 -1.34
C PRO A 62 -5.73 -9.81 -1.37
N LEU A 63 -4.98 -9.05 -0.59
CA LEU A 63 -3.53 -9.15 -0.49
C LEU A 63 -3.15 -9.49 0.96
N PRO A 64 -2.66 -10.70 1.26
CA PRO A 64 -2.09 -11.02 2.56
C PRO A 64 -0.70 -10.35 2.65
N ILE A 65 -0.58 -9.31 3.47
CA ILE A 65 0.61 -8.48 3.58
C ILE A 65 1.13 -8.50 5.02
N PRO A 66 2.43 -8.79 5.24
CA PRO A 66 3.05 -8.65 6.56
C PRO A 66 3.11 -7.19 7.00
N VAL A 67 2.72 -6.91 8.24
CA VAL A 67 2.85 -5.60 8.87
C VAL A 67 3.58 -5.76 10.20
N LYS A 68 4.79 -5.23 10.24
CA LYS A 68 5.66 -5.20 11.42
C LYS A 68 5.48 -3.90 12.17
N TRP A 69 5.87 -3.87 13.43
CA TRP A 69 5.69 -2.72 14.32
C TRP A 69 7.03 -2.29 14.90
N VAL A 70 7.31 -0.98 14.83
CA VAL A 70 8.43 -0.33 15.52
C VAL A 70 7.80 0.57 16.59
N GLY A 71 7.71 0.06 17.82
CA GLY A 71 6.83 0.66 18.83
C GLY A 71 5.38 0.67 18.32
N ASP A 72 4.74 1.83 18.31
CA ASP A 72 3.38 2.05 17.80
C ASP A 72 3.30 2.37 16.31
N THR A 73 4.43 2.32 15.58
CA THR A 73 4.50 2.68 14.16
C THR A 73 4.43 1.43 13.28
N PRO A 74 3.38 1.26 12.46
CA PRO A 74 3.28 0.13 11.55
C PRO A 74 4.11 0.32 10.29
N VAL A 75 4.79 -0.77 9.89
CA VAL A 75 5.61 -0.88 8.69
C VAL A 75 5.10 -2.03 7.84
N ILE A 76 4.52 -1.70 6.70
CA ILE A 76 4.20 -2.67 5.65
C ILE A 76 5.52 -3.25 5.15
N SER A 77 5.66 -4.58 5.21
CA SER A 77 6.92 -5.28 4.89
C SER A 77 6.64 -6.41 3.89
N LEU A 78 6.52 -6.03 2.62
CA LEU A 78 6.31 -6.95 1.51
C LEU A 78 7.66 -7.36 0.92
N ASP A 79 7.98 -8.64 0.94
CA ASP A 79 9.17 -9.18 0.27
C ASP A 79 8.78 -10.18 -0.82
N LYS A 80 9.11 -9.85 -2.07
CA LYS A 80 8.98 -10.69 -3.27
C LYS A 80 7.61 -11.38 -3.41
N LEU A 81 6.53 -10.67 -3.10
CA LEU A 81 5.18 -11.18 -3.32
C LEU A 81 4.91 -11.23 -4.83
N THR A 82 4.60 -12.42 -5.33
CA THR A 82 4.21 -12.62 -6.73
C THR A 82 2.70 -12.63 -6.84
N LEU A 83 2.18 -11.69 -7.61
CA LEU A 83 0.76 -11.61 -7.96
C LEU A 83 0.56 -12.19 -9.37
N PRO A 84 -0.23 -13.26 -9.52
CA PRO A 84 -0.50 -13.87 -10.83
C PRO A 84 -0.99 -12.84 -11.85
N GLY A 85 -0.30 -12.77 -13.01
CA GLY A 85 -0.64 -11.84 -14.09
C GLY A 85 -0.29 -10.36 -13.86
N LEU A 86 0.28 -10.01 -12.70
CA LEU A 86 0.75 -8.66 -12.35
C LEU A 86 2.27 -8.59 -12.08
N GLY A 87 2.89 -9.71 -11.69
CA GLY A 87 4.33 -9.86 -11.48
C GLY A 87 4.75 -9.81 -10.00
N THR A 88 6.04 -9.59 -9.73
CA THR A 88 6.62 -9.70 -8.39
C THR A 88 6.94 -8.33 -7.80
N PHE A 89 6.52 -8.10 -6.56
CA PHE A 89 6.62 -6.83 -5.86
C PHE A 89 7.30 -6.98 -4.50
N SER A 90 8.13 -6.00 -4.14
CA SER A 90 8.54 -5.76 -2.75
C SER A 90 8.23 -4.31 -2.38
N ALA A 91 7.91 -4.08 -1.11
CA ALA A 91 7.62 -2.76 -0.59
C ALA A 91 7.89 -2.71 0.92
N HIS A 92 8.53 -1.64 1.38
CA HIS A 92 8.76 -1.37 2.79
C HIS A 92 8.29 0.04 3.10
N VAL A 93 7.10 0.15 3.69
CA VAL A 93 6.37 1.42 3.79
C VAL A 93 5.93 1.67 5.23
N VAL A 94 6.36 2.79 5.78
CA VAL A 94 5.94 3.28 7.09
C VAL A 94 4.62 4.02 6.95
N ILE A 95 3.66 3.73 7.83
CA ILE A 95 2.42 4.51 7.97
C ILE A 95 2.54 5.39 9.21
N ASP A 96 2.54 6.71 9.01
CA ASP A 96 2.64 7.71 10.08
C ASP A 96 1.44 8.66 10.05
N GLY A 97 0.43 8.34 10.86
CA GLY A 97 -0.84 9.05 10.90
C GLY A 97 -1.55 9.00 9.55
N LYS A 98 -1.74 10.16 8.91
CA LYS A 98 -2.35 10.29 7.57
C LYS A 98 -1.32 10.36 6.44
N LYS A 99 -0.09 9.90 6.69
CA LYS A 99 1.02 9.94 5.72
C LYS A 99 1.59 8.54 5.56
N TYR A 100 2.20 8.29 4.42
CA TYR A 100 3.00 7.09 4.20
C TYR A 100 4.28 7.45 3.45
N ALA A 101 5.35 6.70 3.68
CA ALA A 101 6.60 6.81 2.93
C ALA A 101 7.39 5.50 2.98
N GLY A 102 8.13 5.18 1.91
CA GLY A 102 8.88 3.95 1.85
C GLY A 102 9.57 3.67 0.52
N THR A 103 10.05 2.44 0.38
CA THR A 103 10.65 1.92 -0.86
C THR A 103 9.71 0.93 -1.54
N TRP A 104 9.80 0.84 -2.86
CA TRP A 104 9.10 -0.16 -3.66
C TRP A 104 10.04 -0.76 -4.72
N SER A 105 9.73 -1.98 -5.16
CA SER A 105 10.37 -2.59 -6.31
C SER A 105 9.41 -3.52 -7.07
N HIS A 106 9.58 -3.57 -8.38
CA HIS A 106 8.93 -4.51 -9.29
C HIS A 106 9.99 -5.13 -10.21
N GLY A 107 10.29 -6.42 -9.99
CA GLY A 107 11.42 -7.07 -10.65
C GLY A 107 12.75 -6.38 -10.32
N LYS A 108 13.45 -5.87 -11.34
CA LYS A 108 14.75 -5.16 -11.20
C LYS A 108 14.61 -3.64 -11.04
N VAL A 109 13.39 -3.11 -11.15
CA VAL A 109 13.11 -1.66 -11.05
C VAL A 109 12.61 -1.36 -9.65
N GLY A 110 13.01 -0.21 -9.08
CA GLY A 110 12.51 0.22 -7.79
C GLY A 110 12.75 1.70 -7.54
N GLY A 111 12.34 2.17 -6.37
CA GLY A 111 12.36 3.58 -6.01
C GLY A 111 11.78 3.86 -4.65
N HIS A 112 11.50 5.14 -4.43
CA HIS A 112 10.88 5.64 -3.22
C HIS A 112 9.44 6.04 -3.53
N MET A 113 8.56 5.94 -2.55
CA MET A 113 7.17 6.38 -2.65
C MET A 113 6.75 7.10 -1.37
N PHE A 114 5.88 8.08 -1.50
CA PHE A 114 5.34 8.82 -0.36
C PHE A 114 4.06 9.55 -0.72
N GLY A 115 3.22 9.79 0.28
CA GLY A 115 1.94 10.45 0.07
C GLY A 115 1.12 10.60 1.34
N THR A 116 -0.17 10.77 1.13
CA THR A 116 -1.17 10.99 2.18
C THR A 116 -2.30 9.98 2.09
N ILE A 117 -3.01 9.82 3.21
CA ILE A 117 -4.11 8.88 3.41
C ILE A 117 -5.33 9.69 3.80
N ALA A 118 -6.43 9.52 3.07
CA ALA A 118 -7.70 10.15 3.37
C ALA A 118 -8.83 9.13 3.29
N PRO A 119 -9.95 9.32 4.02
CA PRO A 119 -11.15 8.52 3.80
C PRO A 119 -11.58 8.57 2.34
N ALA A 120 -11.97 7.43 1.77
CA ALA A 120 -12.65 7.38 0.50
C ALA A 120 -13.96 8.17 0.62
N LYS A 121 -14.27 9.01 -0.37
CA LYS A 121 -15.57 9.68 -0.43
C LYS A 121 -16.66 8.59 -0.40
N PRO A 122 -17.77 8.81 0.32
CA PRO A 122 -18.94 7.96 0.16
C PRO A 122 -19.25 7.85 -1.34
N LYS A 123 -19.62 6.65 -1.82
CA LYS A 123 -20.30 6.59 -3.12
C LYS A 123 -21.50 7.52 -2.99
N SER A 124 -21.54 8.59 -3.77
CA SER A 124 -22.80 9.26 -4.04
C SER A 124 -23.72 8.19 -4.64
N GLU A 125 -24.86 7.96 -3.99
CA GLU A 125 -25.95 7.15 -4.55
C GLU A 125 -26.39 7.67 -5.92
#